data_AF-A0AAE9CY21-F1
#
_entry.id   AF-A0AAE9CY21-F1
#
_cell.length_a   1.000
_cell.length_b   1.000
_cell.length_c   1.000
_cell.angle_alpha   90.00
_cell.angle_beta   90.00
_cell.angle_gamma   90.00
#
_symmetry.space_group_name_H-M   'P 1'
#
loop_
_entity.id
_entity.type
_entity.pdbx_description
1 polymer ?
#
loop_
_entity_poly.entity_id
_entity_poly.type
_entity_poly.pdbx_seq_one_letter_code
_entity_poly.pdbx_strand_id
1 'polypeptide(L)'
;MGLLRYLEVPALWITMGIVLIMSYVVCSITAVFENRFHVVCNFSGKSHWNFLRRPWLAFHYIGVILAIISFAYMVPDQKPAKERVFQKLPCLSDYIYKGEVFVVTETGAYHLFIKFSFVPAFMNVVQQW
;
A
#
# COMPACT_ATOMS: atom_id res chain seq x y z
N MET A 1 0.29 20.18 -11.03
CA MET A 1 0.61 19.46 -12.29
C MET A 1 2.10 19.14 -12.27
N GLY A 2 2.50 17.89 -12.52
CA GLY A 2 3.88 17.42 -12.34
C GLY A 2 4.54 17.01 -13.66
N LEU A 3 5.88 17.00 -13.68
CA LEU A 3 6.72 16.66 -14.83
C LEU A 3 6.30 15.34 -15.53
N LEU A 4 5.87 14.33 -14.76
CA LEU A 4 5.47 13.02 -15.29
C LEU A 4 4.19 13.07 -16.12
N ARG A 5 3.27 14.00 -15.83
CA ARG A 5 2.07 14.22 -16.66
C ARG A 5 2.40 14.94 -17.97
N TYR A 6 3.42 15.80 -17.96
CA TYR A 6 3.91 16.46 -19.17
C TYR A 6 4.53 15.45 -20.16
N LEU A 7 5.08 14.35 -19.65
CA LEU A 7 5.59 13.23 -20.45
C LEU A 7 4.49 12.24 -20.90
N GLU A 8 3.22 12.66 -20.86
CA GLU A 8 2.04 11.87 -21.27
C GLU A 8 1.89 10.50 -20.56
N VAL A 9 2.53 10.33 -19.41
CA VAL A 9 2.41 9.08 -18.64
C VAL A 9 0.98 8.96 -18.07
N PRO A 10 0.30 7.81 -18.27
CA PRO A 10 -1.05 7.61 -17.73
C PRO A 10 -1.10 7.80 -16.21
N ALA A 11 -2.13 8.52 -15.74
CA ALA A 11 -2.32 8.83 -14.32
C ALA A 11 -2.34 7.57 -13.43
N LEU A 12 -2.83 6.44 -13.96
CA LEU A 12 -2.79 5.13 -13.31
C LEU A 12 -1.36 4.78 -12.85
N TRP A 13 -0.38 4.81 -13.74
CA TRP A 13 0.99 4.39 -13.43
C TRP A 13 1.67 5.33 -12.44
N ILE A 14 1.40 6.63 -12.54
CA ILE A 14 1.90 7.62 -11.59
C ILE A 14 1.32 7.33 -10.19
N THR A 15 0.01 7.14 -10.08
CA THR A 15 -0.65 6.85 -8.80
C THR A 15 -0.17 5.52 -8.21
N MET A 16 -0.08 4.46 -9.02
CA MET A 16 0.41 3.16 -8.55
C MET A 16 1.87 3.22 -8.11
N GLY A 17 2.72 3.95 -8.85
CA GLY A 17 4.12 4.16 -8.49
C GLY A 17 4.30 4.88 -7.15
N ILE A 18 3.51 5.93 -6.89
CA ILE A 18 3.54 6.64 -5.60
C ILE A 18 3.15 5.69 -4.46
N VAL A 19 2.06 4.93 -4.62
CA VAL A 19 1.60 3.99 -3.60
C VAL A 19 2.63 2.87 -3.37
N LEU A 20 3.28 2.38 -4.43
CA LEU A 20 4.35 1.37 -4.35
C LEU A 20 5.53 1.88 -3.51
N ILE A 21 6.03 3.09 -3.81
CA ILE A 21 7.15 3.68 -3.07
C ILE A 21 6.80 3.85 -1.60
N MET A 22 5.61 4.38 -1.30
CA MET A 22 5.14 4.53 0.09
C MET A 22 5.06 3.18 0.83
N SER A 23 4.54 2.14 0.16
CA SER A 23 4.46 0.80 0.73
C SER A 23 5.86 0.21 1.01
N TYR A 24 6.83 0.39 0.12
CA TYR A 24 8.19 -0.08 0.36
C TYR A 24 8.93 0.68 1.45
N VAL A 25 8.64 1.97 1.64
CA VAL A 25 9.14 2.70 2.80
C VAL A 25 8.66 2.02 4.09
N VAL A 26 7.37 1.65 4.18
CA VAL A 26 6.84 0.90 5.34
C VAL A 26 7.55 -0.45 5.51
N CYS A 27 7.70 -1.24 4.43
CA CYS A 27 8.44 -2.51 4.50
C CYS A 27 9.89 -2.33 4.96
N SER A 28 10.56 -1.26 4.54
CA SER A 28 11.93 -0.96 4.96
C SER A 28 12.01 -0.63 6.45
N ILE A 29 11.05 0.14 6.97
CA ILE A 29 10.93 0.46 8.39
C ILE A 29 10.72 -0.84 9.19
N THR A 30 9.79 -1.68 8.75
CA THR A 30 9.55 -3.00 9.36
C THR A 30 10.82 -3.86 9.36
N ALA A 31 11.58 -3.89 8.27
CA ALA A 31 12.84 -4.62 8.18
C ALA A 31 13.91 -4.09 9.16
N VAL A 32 14.00 -2.77 9.35
CA VAL A 32 14.91 -2.15 10.32
C VAL A 32 14.51 -2.51 11.75
N PHE A 33 13.22 -2.41 12.08
CA PHE A 33 12.71 -2.78 13.41
C PHE A 33 12.93 -4.26 13.70
N GLU A 34 12.61 -5.14 12.75
CA GLU A 34 12.83 -6.58 12.88
C GLU A 34 14.34 -6.89 13.04
N ASN A 35 15.22 -6.20 12.30
CA ASN A 35 16.66 -6.36 12.48
C ASN A 35 17.14 -5.98 13.88
N ARG A 36 16.67 -4.84 14.40
CA ARG A 36 17.03 -4.38 15.73
C ARG A 36 16.51 -5.33 16.80
N PHE A 37 15.27 -5.81 16.66
CA PHE A 37 14.68 -6.80 17.56
C PHE A 37 15.50 -8.08 17.57
N HIS A 38 15.87 -8.61 16.40
CA HIS A 38 16.66 -9.83 16.30
C HIS A 38 18.06 -9.69 16.95
N VAL A 39 18.71 -8.53 16.84
CA VAL A 39 20.03 -8.31 17.45
C VAL A 39 19.93 -8.20 18.97
N VAL A 40 18.99 -7.40 19.48
CA VAL A 40 18.92 -7.04 20.91
C VAL A 40 18.23 -8.12 21.74
N CYS A 41 17.15 -8.71 21.24
CA CYS A 41 16.34 -9.66 22.00
C CYS A 41 16.90 -11.09 21.87
N ASN A 42 16.84 -11.84 22.96
CA ASN A 42 17.14 -13.27 22.98
C ASN A 42 15.89 -14.02 23.45
N PHE A 43 15.32 -14.84 22.58
CA PHE A 43 14.07 -15.57 22.80
C PHE A 43 14.25 -17.02 22.35
N SER A 44 13.47 -17.94 22.93
CA SER A 44 13.61 -19.40 22.70
C SER A 44 13.50 -19.80 21.22
N GLY A 45 12.70 -19.07 20.44
CA GLY A 45 12.52 -19.28 19.00
C GLY A 45 13.57 -18.67 18.07
N LYS A 46 14.63 -18.02 18.59
CA LYS A 46 15.56 -17.21 17.76
C LYS A 46 16.28 -17.98 16.64
N SER A 47 16.64 -19.24 16.90
CA SER A 47 17.27 -20.10 15.88
C SER A 47 16.33 -20.39 14.70
N HIS A 48 15.06 -20.71 14.98
CA HIS A 48 14.03 -20.92 13.96
C HIS A 48 13.70 -19.62 13.23
N TRP A 49 13.63 -18.50 13.96
CA TRP A 49 13.37 -17.18 13.38
C TRP A 49 14.47 -16.74 12.41
N ASN A 50 15.73 -17.05 12.67
CA ASN A 50 16.84 -16.76 11.75
C ASN A 50 16.60 -17.33 10.35
N PHE A 51 16.01 -18.52 10.27
CA PHE A 51 15.66 -19.14 9.00
C PHE A 51 14.40 -18.52 8.37
N LEU A 52 13.34 -18.30 9.15
CA LEU A 52 12.08 -17.74 8.65
C LEU A 52 12.15 -16.26 8.28
N ARG A 53 13.08 -15.51 8.85
CA ARG A 53 13.22 -14.06 8.68
C ARG A 53 13.33 -13.63 7.22
N ARG A 54 14.20 -14.26 6.44
CA ARG A 54 14.44 -13.88 5.04
C ARG A 54 13.22 -14.16 4.15
N PRO A 55 12.61 -15.36 4.19
CA PRO A 55 11.33 -15.61 3.51
C PRO A 55 10.22 -14.67 3.97
N TRP A 56 10.14 -14.36 5.26
CA TRP A 56 9.13 -13.47 5.81
C TRP A 56 9.27 -12.04 5.26
N LEU A 57 10.48 -11.48 5.23
CA LEU A 57 10.73 -10.19 4.59
C LEU A 57 10.39 -10.24 3.10
N ALA A 58 10.87 -11.25 2.37
CA ALA A 58 10.58 -11.41 0.94
C ALA A 58 9.07 -11.46 0.66
N PHE A 59 8.30 -12.16 1.50
CA PHE A 59 6.84 -12.21 1.40
C PHE A 59 6.19 -10.82 1.52
N HIS A 60 6.69 -9.94 2.39
CA HIS A 60 6.18 -8.56 2.48
C HIS A 60 6.44 -7.78 1.18
N TYR A 61 7.65 -7.85 0.64
CA TYR A 61 7.99 -7.15 -0.60
C TYR A 61 7.19 -7.68 -1.80
N ILE A 62 7.01 -9.00 -1.91
CA ILE A 62 6.20 -9.64 -2.97
C ILE A 62 4.73 -9.30 -2.79
N GLY A 63 4.21 -9.37 -1.56
CA GLY A 63 2.83 -9.03 -1.23
C GLY A 63 2.46 -7.60 -1.63
N VAL A 64 3.38 -6.65 -1.45
CA VAL A 64 3.20 -5.27 -1.94
C VAL A 64 3.05 -5.22 -3.45
N ILE A 65 3.89 -5.94 -4.22
CA ILE A 65 3.78 -5.97 -5.69
C ILE A 65 2.43 -6.53 -6.12
N LEU A 66 2.04 -7.68 -5.56
CA LEU A 66 0.77 -8.33 -5.87
C LEU A 66 -0.41 -7.41 -5.55
N ALA A 67 -0.38 -6.72 -4.41
CA ALA A 67 -1.41 -5.76 -4.03
C ALA A 67 -1.51 -4.59 -5.02
N ILE A 68 -0.39 -4.04 -5.48
CA ILE A 68 -0.36 -2.97 -6.49
C ILE A 68 -0.92 -3.45 -7.83
N ILE A 69 -0.58 -4.67 -8.25
CA ILE A 69 -1.15 -5.29 -9.46
C ILE A 69 -2.67 -5.44 -9.32
N SER A 70 -3.15 -5.97 -8.20
CA SER A 70 -4.59 -6.08 -7.93
C SER A 70 -5.28 -4.71 -7.95
N PHE A 71 -4.65 -3.67 -7.41
CA PHE A 71 -5.20 -2.32 -7.45
C PHE A 71 -5.26 -1.76 -8.87
N ALA A 72 -4.26 -2.03 -9.71
CA ALA A 72 -4.26 -1.62 -11.10
C ALA A 72 -5.42 -2.26 -11.88
N TYR A 73 -5.71 -3.54 -11.63
CA TYR A 73 -6.84 -4.24 -12.26
C TYR A 73 -8.22 -3.78 -11.77
N MET A 74 -8.32 -3.27 -10.54
CA MET A 74 -9.58 -2.81 -9.97
C MET A 74 -9.90 -1.34 -10.27
N VAL A 75 -9.01 -0.62 -10.96
CA VAL A 75 -9.28 0.78 -11.29
C VAL A 75 -10.46 0.86 -12.26
N PRO A 76 -11.53 1.59 -11.89
CA PRO A 76 -12.70 1.72 -12.75
C PRO A 76 -12.46 2.73 -13.87
N ASP A 77 -13.33 2.67 -14.89
CA ASP A 77 -13.38 3.68 -15.94
C ASP A 77 -13.56 5.07 -15.35
N GLN A 78 -12.62 5.97 -15.67
CA GLN A 78 -12.49 7.24 -14.96
C GLN A 78 -13.63 8.23 -15.21
N LYS A 79 -14.29 8.17 -16.38
CA LYS A 79 -15.41 9.07 -16.71
C LYS A 79 -16.63 8.81 -15.81
N PRO A 80 -17.25 7.61 -15.84
CA PRO A 80 -18.42 7.33 -15.02
C PRO A 80 -18.08 7.27 -13.52
N ALA A 81 -16.85 6.89 -13.15
CA ALA A 81 -16.46 6.82 -11.75
C ALA A 81 -16.37 8.19 -11.09
N LYS A 82 -15.85 9.21 -11.79
CA LYS A 82 -15.82 10.59 -11.26
C LYS A 82 -17.21 11.14 -11.03
N GLU A 83 -18.13 10.93 -11.97
CA GLU A 83 -19.53 11.37 -11.81
C GLU A 83 -20.17 10.77 -10.56
N ARG A 84 -20.02 9.44 -10.37
CA ARG A 84 -20.57 8.76 -9.19
C ARG A 84 -19.93 9.23 -7.87
N VAL A 85 -18.62 9.48 -7.86
CA VAL A 85 -17.91 10.00 -6.67
C VAL A 85 -18.36 11.42 -6.36
N PHE A 86 -18.47 12.29 -7.36
CA PHE A 86 -18.92 13.68 -7.19
C PHE A 86 -20.39 13.79 -6.79
N GLN A 87 -21.26 12.89 -7.27
CA GLN A 87 -22.64 12.80 -6.79
C GLN A 87 -22.72 12.40 -5.31
N LYS A 88 -21.81 11.54 -4.83
CA LYS A 88 -21.73 11.14 -3.41
C LYS A 88 -21.10 12.21 -2.52
N LEU A 89 -20.29 13.12 -3.08
CA LEU A 89 -19.57 14.16 -2.34
C LEU A 89 -19.96 15.58 -2.84
N PRO A 90 -21.23 15.98 -2.71
CA PRO A 90 -21.74 17.20 -3.35
C PRO A 90 -21.17 18.51 -2.78
N CYS A 91 -20.53 18.51 -1.61
CA CYS A 91 -20.01 19.71 -0.94
C CYS A 91 -18.52 20.02 -1.20
N LEU A 92 -17.94 19.51 -2.30
CA LEU A 92 -16.55 19.81 -2.66
C LEU A 92 -16.39 21.26 -3.17
N SER A 93 -15.23 21.87 -2.92
CA SER A 93 -14.97 23.20 -3.50
C SER A 93 -14.76 23.11 -5.01
N ASP A 94 -15.11 24.20 -5.70
CA ASP A 94 -14.94 24.37 -7.15
C ASP A 94 -13.56 23.97 -7.68
N TYR A 95 -12.51 24.17 -6.87
CA TYR A 95 -11.14 23.79 -7.22
C TYR A 95 -10.98 22.28 -7.39
N ILE A 96 -11.68 21.48 -6.59
CA ILE A 96 -11.58 20.01 -6.65
C ILE A 96 -12.42 19.48 -7.81
N TYR A 97 -13.58 20.09 -8.09
CA TYR A 97 -14.39 19.74 -9.27
C TYR A 97 -13.67 20.04 -10.59
N LYS A 98 -12.94 21.15 -10.66
CA LYS A 98 -12.16 21.56 -11.85
C LYS A 98 -10.77 20.91 -11.90
N GLY A 99 -10.36 20.24 -10.83
CA GLY A 99 -9.07 19.57 -10.71
C GLY A 99 -9.02 18.22 -11.43
N GLU A 100 -7.82 17.80 -11.80
CA GLU A 100 -7.60 16.48 -12.40
C GLU A 100 -7.59 15.36 -11.34
N VAL A 101 -8.77 15.00 -10.84
CA VAL A 101 -8.97 13.90 -9.88
C VAL A 101 -8.84 12.54 -10.58
N PHE A 102 -8.17 11.57 -9.93
CA PHE A 102 -8.09 10.19 -10.37
C PHE A 102 -8.76 9.28 -9.34
N VAL A 103 -9.76 8.51 -9.76
CA VAL A 103 -10.52 7.63 -8.88
C VAL A 103 -9.86 6.26 -8.88
N VAL A 104 -9.22 5.91 -7.76
CA VAL A 104 -8.54 4.63 -7.60
C VAL A 104 -9.53 3.50 -7.33
N THR A 105 -10.60 3.78 -6.59
CA THR A 105 -11.64 2.81 -6.23
C THR A 105 -12.94 3.52 -5.86
N GLU A 106 -14.07 2.86 -6.08
CA GLU A 106 -15.39 3.32 -5.63
C GLU A 106 -15.85 2.62 -4.34
N THR A 107 -15.13 1.57 -3.93
CA THR A 107 -15.47 0.70 -2.80
C THR A 107 -14.26 0.59 -1.87
N GLY A 108 -14.25 1.38 -0.79
CA GLY A 108 -13.06 1.57 0.07
C GLY A 108 -12.60 0.36 0.91
N ALA A 109 -13.45 -0.64 1.09
CA ALA A 109 -13.23 -1.70 2.08
C ALA A 109 -12.08 -2.68 1.74
N TYR A 110 -11.90 -3.04 0.47
CA TYR A 110 -10.90 -4.05 0.07
C TYR A 110 -9.45 -3.56 0.20
N HIS A 111 -9.21 -2.28 -0.07
CA HIS A 111 -7.87 -1.68 -0.01
C HIS A 111 -7.37 -1.49 1.43
N LEU A 112 -8.30 -1.20 2.36
CA LEU A 112 -8.02 -1.13 3.79
C LEU A 112 -7.69 -2.51 4.37
N PHE A 113 -8.41 -3.56 3.96
CA PHE A 113 -8.21 -4.92 4.46
C PHE A 113 -6.81 -5.48 4.14
N ILE A 114 -6.32 -5.28 2.91
CA ILE A 114 -4.99 -5.75 2.50
C ILE A 114 -3.88 -5.02 3.29
N LYS A 115 -4.00 -3.71 3.49
CA LYS A 115 -3.01 -2.92 4.26
C LYS A 115 -3.05 -3.23 5.76
N PHE A 116 -4.22 -3.49 6.33
CA PHE A 116 -4.38 -3.85 7.73
C PHE A 116 -4.07 -5.31 8.05
N SER A 117 -3.90 -6.21 7.08
CA SER A 117 -3.57 -7.62 7.36
C SER A 117 -2.07 -7.87 7.50
N PHE A 118 -1.24 -7.11 6.79
CA PHE A 118 0.22 -7.29 6.78
C PHE A 118 0.92 -6.78 8.06
N VAL A 119 0.31 -5.85 8.80
CA VAL A 119 0.91 -5.23 10.00
C VAL A 119 0.58 -5.96 11.33
N PRO A 120 -0.64 -6.47 11.59
CA PRO A 120 -0.98 -7.14 12.84
C PRO A 120 -0.40 -8.54 12.95
N ALA A 121 -0.07 -9.20 11.83
CA ALA A 121 0.67 -10.46 11.86
C ALA A 121 2.07 -10.28 12.49
N PHE A 122 2.68 -9.10 12.37
CA PHE A 122 3.93 -8.75 13.06
C PHE A 122 3.74 -8.59 14.57
N MET A 123 2.66 -7.92 15.03
CA MET A 123 2.42 -7.71 16.47
C MET A 123 1.94 -8.98 17.17
N ASN A 124 1.06 -9.78 16.56
CA ASN A 124 0.55 -11.01 17.18
C ASN A 124 1.63 -12.11 17.28
N VAL A 125 2.56 -12.17 16.31
CA VAL A 125 3.70 -13.08 16.38
C VAL A 125 4.76 -12.57 17.36
N VAL A 126 4.89 -11.27 17.61
CA VAL A 126 5.85 -10.76 18.61
C VAL A 126 5.29 -10.80 20.05
N GLN A 127 3.96 -10.74 20.23
CA GLN A 127 3.33 -10.84 21.57
C GLN A 127 3.12 -12.27 22.09
N GLN A 128 3.30 -13.29 21.26
CA GLN A 128 3.10 -14.70 21.65
C GLN A 128 4.41 -15.46 21.94
N TRP A 129 5.59 -14.81 21.89
CA TRP A 129 6.89 -15.45 22.10
C TRP A 129 7.81 -14.69 23.06
#